data_AF-A0A6M1SJ72-F1
#
_entry.id   AF-A0A6M1SJ72-F1
#
_cell.length_a   1.000
_cell.length_b   1.000
_cell.length_c   1.000
_cell.angle_alpha   90.00
_cell.angle_beta   90.00
_cell.angle_gamma   90.00
#
_symmetry.space_group_name_H-M   'P 1'
#
loop_
_entity.id
_entity.type
_entity.pdbx_description
1 polymer ?
#
loop_
_entity_poly.entity_id
_entity_poly.type
_entity_poly.pdbx_seq_one_letter_code
_entity_poly.pdbx_strand_id
1 'polypeptide(L)'
;MVADFYAMKGMSEDPEQQSAADVFCQEGDLTENADGSATCIISEVGAFADLDLGQQEGGITFSPAGDGLVRIAMATEALSEEISGGEPLDAETASLAEAIFIGRTFTLSFSGAEITDTNMTLSEDATIATKSLPIIDIIKGEIELPQEFYAVVRAQ
;
A
#
# COMPACT_ATOMS: atom_id res chain seq x y z
N MET A 1 14.37 -14.20 9.66
CA MET A 1 14.36 -14.85 8.34
C MET A 1 13.36 -14.13 7.44
N VAL A 2 13.64 -12.87 7.08
CA VAL A 2 12.82 -12.05 6.14
C VAL A 2 13.67 -11.55 4.97
N ALA A 3 15.00 -11.62 5.09
CA ALA A 3 15.96 -11.31 4.04
C ALA A 3 15.88 -12.27 2.83
N ASP A 4 15.45 -13.52 3.04
CA ASP A 4 15.40 -14.53 1.98
C ASP A 4 14.34 -14.25 0.90
N PHE A 5 13.25 -13.55 1.23
CA PHE A 5 12.18 -13.30 0.26
C PHE A 5 12.52 -12.16 -0.70
N TYR A 6 13.15 -11.10 -0.19
CA TYR A 6 13.70 -10.00 -1.02
C TYR A 6 14.84 -10.50 -1.92
N ALA A 7 15.72 -11.35 -1.39
CA ALA A 7 16.80 -11.94 -2.16
C ALA A 7 16.29 -12.93 -3.24
N MET A 8 15.23 -13.71 -2.97
CA MET A 8 14.66 -14.64 -3.96
C MET A 8 13.88 -13.95 -5.08
N LYS A 9 13.14 -12.86 -4.80
CA LYS A 9 12.45 -12.10 -5.84
C LYS A 9 13.46 -11.48 -6.82
N GLY A 10 14.58 -10.96 -6.32
CA GLY A 10 15.67 -10.45 -7.15
C GLY A 10 16.49 -11.48 -7.93
N MET A 11 16.33 -12.79 -7.68
CA MET A 11 17.02 -13.86 -8.43
C MET A 11 16.14 -14.58 -9.46
N SER A 12 14.83 -14.28 -9.48
CA SER A 12 13.86 -14.94 -10.37
C SER A 12 13.63 -14.20 -11.69
N GLU A 13 14.23 -13.03 -11.85
CA GLU A 13 14.16 -12.18 -13.04
C GLU A 13 15.56 -12.06 -13.66
N ASP A 14 15.65 -12.16 -14.99
CA ASP A 14 16.84 -12.37 -15.84
C ASP A 14 18.06 -11.43 -15.53
N PRO A 15 19.31 -11.83 -15.84
CA PRO A 15 20.55 -11.28 -15.28
C PRO A 15 21.09 -10.06 -16.05
N GLU A 16 20.27 -9.04 -16.26
CA GLU A 16 20.76 -7.70 -16.59
C GLU A 16 20.83 -6.89 -15.29
N GLN A 17 22.05 -6.51 -14.89
CA GLN A 17 22.38 -5.80 -13.64
C GLN A 17 21.58 -4.50 -13.42
N GLN A 18 20.35 -4.60 -12.97
CA GLN A 18 19.65 -3.58 -12.19
C GLN A 18 19.59 -4.10 -10.75
N SER A 19 20.06 -3.31 -9.80
CA SER A 19 20.01 -3.72 -8.40
C SER A 19 18.54 -3.89 -8.01
N ALA A 20 18.20 -4.81 -7.11
CA ALA A 20 16.83 -4.89 -6.57
C ALA A 20 16.33 -3.54 -6.01
N ALA A 21 17.28 -2.69 -5.61
CA ALA A 21 17.11 -1.28 -5.26
C ALA A 21 16.61 -0.39 -6.43
N ASP A 22 17.15 -0.56 -7.64
CA ASP A 22 16.75 0.20 -8.84
C ASP A 22 15.31 -0.15 -9.28
N VAL A 23 14.89 -1.40 -9.09
CA VAL A 23 13.50 -1.83 -9.42
C VAL A 23 12.50 -1.33 -8.37
N PHE A 24 12.89 -1.29 -7.09
CA PHE A 24 12.04 -0.87 -5.98
C PHE A 24 11.81 0.65 -5.93
N CYS A 25 12.74 1.46 -6.44
CA CYS A 25 12.67 2.91 -6.41
C CYS A 25 13.25 3.52 -7.70
N GLN A 26 12.43 3.57 -8.75
CA GLN A 26 12.85 4.08 -10.06
C GLN A 26 12.87 5.62 -10.12
N GLU A 27 11.96 6.29 -9.42
CA GLU A 27 11.78 7.75 -9.47
C GLU A 27 11.71 8.40 -8.08
N GLY A 28 12.59 8.01 -7.16
CA GLY A 28 12.59 8.55 -5.79
C GLY A 28 13.93 8.48 -5.05
N ASP A 29 13.94 9.02 -3.83
CA ASP A 29 15.05 8.92 -2.90
C ASP A 29 14.98 7.58 -2.14
N LEU A 30 15.83 6.63 -2.53
CA LEU A 30 15.97 5.34 -1.86
C LEU A 30 16.92 5.44 -0.65
N THR A 31 16.42 5.06 0.52
CA THR A 31 17.20 4.90 1.74
C THR A 31 17.16 3.45 2.21
N GLU A 32 18.28 2.76 2.17
CA GLU A 32 18.43 1.44 2.79
C GLU A 32 18.70 1.60 4.29
N ASN A 33 17.83 1.03 5.11
CA ASN A 33 17.92 1.09 6.57
C ASN A 33 18.81 -0.05 7.10
N ALA A 34 19.44 0.19 8.25
CA ALA A 34 20.37 -0.76 8.88
C ALA A 34 19.71 -2.08 9.35
N ASP A 35 18.38 -2.12 9.42
CA ASP A 35 17.60 -3.31 9.75
C ASP A 35 17.31 -4.20 8.52
N GLY A 36 17.77 -3.80 7.34
CA GLY A 36 17.54 -4.49 6.07
C GLY A 36 16.22 -4.11 5.39
N SER A 37 15.49 -3.11 5.89
CA SER A 37 14.38 -2.49 5.17
C SER A 37 14.87 -1.41 4.21
N ALA A 38 14.07 -1.06 3.20
CA ALA A 38 14.36 0.05 2.28
C ALA A 38 13.16 0.99 2.19
N THR A 39 13.43 2.30 2.15
CA THR A 39 12.42 3.35 2.06
C THR A 39 12.63 4.12 0.77
N CYS A 40 11.64 4.14 -0.13
CA CYS A 40 11.64 5.02 -1.31
C CYS A 40 10.73 6.23 -1.04
N ILE A 41 11.23 7.44 -1.22
CA ILE A 41 10.45 8.68 -1.07
C ILE A 41 10.36 9.38 -2.43
N ILE A 42 9.15 9.53 -2.94
CA ILE A 42 8.85 10.32 -4.14
C ILE A 42 8.04 11.53 -3.67
N SER A 43 8.54 12.74 -3.93
CA SER A 43 7.84 13.98 -3.55
C SER A 43 7.55 14.82 -4.78
N GLU A 44 6.28 15.03 -5.08
CA GLU A 44 5.81 15.94 -6.11
C GLU A 44 5.12 17.16 -5.49
N VAL A 45 5.43 18.35 -6.00
CA VAL A 45 4.86 19.62 -5.52
C VAL A 45 4.37 20.41 -6.73
N GLY A 46 3.08 20.73 -6.75
CA GLY A 46 2.41 21.33 -7.89
C GLY A 46 0.96 21.66 -7.61
N ALA A 47 0.24 22.14 -8.63
CA ALA A 47 -1.21 22.26 -8.53
C ALA A 47 -1.84 20.87 -8.52
N PHE A 48 -2.85 20.64 -7.67
CA PHE A 48 -3.48 19.32 -7.51
C PHE A 48 -3.93 18.67 -8.83
N ALA A 49 -4.35 19.48 -9.81
CA ALA A 49 -4.79 18.99 -11.13
C ALA A 49 -3.65 18.46 -12.01
N ASP A 50 -2.40 18.79 -11.68
CA ASP A 50 -1.20 18.47 -12.45
C ASP A 50 -0.27 17.48 -11.70
N LEU A 51 -0.64 17.05 -10.49
CA LEU A 51 0.13 16.09 -9.69
C LEU A 51 -0.20 14.65 -10.11
N ASP A 52 0.82 13.83 -10.36
CA ASP A 52 0.64 12.39 -10.56
C ASP A 52 0.89 11.67 -9.24
N LEU A 53 -0.16 11.60 -8.42
CA LEU A 53 -0.10 11.06 -7.05
C LEU A 53 -0.01 9.52 -7.01
N GLY A 54 0.61 8.89 -8.01
CA GLY A 54 0.71 7.43 -8.13
C GLY A 54 -0.64 6.76 -8.41
N GLN A 55 -1.56 7.48 -9.05
CA GLN A 55 -2.94 7.04 -9.27
C GLN A 55 -3.03 5.81 -10.19
N GLN A 56 -1.96 5.51 -10.92
CA GLN A 56 -1.88 4.42 -11.88
C GLN A 56 -1.17 3.16 -11.35
N GLU A 57 -0.37 3.27 -10.28
CA GLU A 57 0.51 2.17 -9.83
C GLU A 57 0.11 1.56 -8.47
N GLY A 58 -0.68 2.26 -7.64
CA GLY A 58 -1.03 1.79 -6.29
C GLY A 58 -2.52 1.52 -6.03
N GLY A 59 -3.38 1.68 -7.04
CA GLY A 59 -4.84 1.58 -6.86
C GLY A 59 -5.44 2.65 -5.92
N ILE A 60 -4.67 3.70 -5.60
CA ILE A 60 -5.08 4.86 -4.79
C ILE A 60 -5.49 5.98 -5.73
N THR A 61 -6.64 6.58 -5.49
CA THR A 61 -7.16 7.69 -6.27
C THR A 61 -7.31 8.92 -5.39
N PHE A 62 -6.99 10.08 -5.96
CA PHE A 62 -7.12 11.37 -5.30
C PHE A 62 -8.08 12.22 -6.12
N SER A 63 -9.23 12.55 -5.54
CA SER A 63 -10.27 13.34 -6.22
C SER A 63 -10.64 14.59 -5.42
N PRO A 64 -10.93 15.72 -6.09
CA PRO A 64 -11.36 16.92 -5.39
C PRO A 64 -12.77 16.70 -4.82
N ALA A 65 -12.95 17.02 -3.53
CA ALA A 65 -14.22 16.88 -2.81
C ALA A 65 -14.88 18.23 -2.47
N GLY A 66 -14.40 19.33 -3.07
CA GLY A 66 -14.90 20.71 -2.85
C GLY A 66 -14.20 21.43 -1.69
N ASP A 67 -14.21 22.77 -1.68
CA ASP A 67 -13.72 23.64 -0.58
C ASP A 67 -12.38 23.23 0.07
N GLY A 68 -11.37 22.90 -0.74
CA GLY A 68 -10.04 22.49 -0.24
C GLY A 68 -10.00 21.08 0.37
N LEU A 69 -11.04 20.29 0.14
CA LEU A 69 -11.10 18.88 0.51
C LEU A 69 -10.64 18.00 -0.64
N VAL A 70 -9.91 16.95 -0.29
CA VAL A 70 -9.43 15.90 -1.18
C VAL A 70 -9.98 14.57 -0.66
N ARG A 71 -10.64 13.81 -1.52
CA ARG A 71 -11.03 12.43 -1.25
C ARG A 71 -9.91 11.52 -1.72
N ILE A 72 -9.34 10.78 -0.78
CA ILE A 72 -8.41 9.68 -1.00
C ILE A 72 -9.22 8.40 -0.97
N ALA A 73 -9.13 7.57 -2.01
CA ALA A 73 -9.83 6.29 -2.07
C ALA A 73 -8.95 5.19 -2.66
N MET A 74 -8.97 4.00 -2.06
CA MET A 74 -8.25 2.81 -2.53
C MET A 74 -9.25 1.68 -2.76
N ALA A 75 -9.27 1.11 -3.96
CA ALA A 75 -10.08 -0.05 -4.28
C ALA A 75 -9.53 -1.29 -3.57
N THR A 76 -10.39 -2.05 -2.91
CA THR A 76 -9.95 -3.27 -2.19
C THR A 76 -9.61 -4.42 -3.13
N GLU A 77 -10.14 -4.38 -4.35
CA GLU A 77 -9.76 -5.32 -5.42
C GLU A 77 -8.27 -5.16 -5.76
N ALA A 78 -7.81 -3.92 -5.98
CA ALA A 78 -6.39 -3.63 -6.21
C ALA A 78 -5.50 -4.06 -5.03
N LEU A 79 -5.97 -3.87 -3.79
CA LEU A 79 -5.26 -4.35 -2.60
C LEU A 79 -5.15 -5.88 -2.58
N SER A 80 -6.21 -6.58 -2.98
CA SER A 80 -6.24 -8.04 -2.99
C SER A 80 -5.32 -8.59 -4.09
N GLU A 81 -5.29 -7.95 -5.26
CA GLU A 81 -4.38 -8.28 -6.35
C GLU A 81 -2.91 -8.10 -5.94
N GLU A 82 -2.55 -6.99 -5.29
CA GLU A 82 -1.19 -6.74 -4.80
C GLU A 82 -0.74 -7.74 -3.73
N ILE A 83 -1.64 -8.17 -2.85
CA ILE A 83 -1.32 -9.12 -1.78
C ILE A 83 -1.27 -10.56 -2.30
N SER A 84 -2.15 -10.92 -3.22
CA SER A 84 -2.21 -12.29 -3.78
C SER A 84 -1.29 -12.50 -4.99
N GLY A 85 -0.77 -11.41 -5.60
CA GLY A 85 -0.01 -11.47 -6.85
C GLY A 85 -0.87 -11.73 -8.09
N GLY A 86 -2.20 -11.50 -8.00
CA GLY A 86 -3.13 -11.65 -9.12
C GLY A 86 -3.58 -13.08 -9.45
N GLU A 87 -3.03 -14.10 -8.79
CA GLU A 87 -3.43 -15.51 -8.96
C GLU A 87 -3.82 -16.15 -7.62
N PRO A 88 -4.87 -17.00 -7.58
CA PRO A 88 -5.19 -17.77 -6.40
C PRO A 88 -4.03 -18.72 -6.09
N LEU A 89 -3.42 -18.55 -4.93
CA LEU A 89 -2.34 -19.41 -4.47
C LEU A 89 -2.84 -20.86 -4.40
N ASP A 90 -2.08 -21.80 -4.96
CA ASP A 90 -2.36 -23.22 -4.80
C ASP A 90 -2.24 -23.63 -3.31
N ALA A 91 -2.83 -24.76 -2.92
CA ALA A 91 -2.91 -25.16 -1.50
C ALA A 91 -1.54 -25.35 -0.82
N GLU A 92 -0.49 -25.68 -1.58
CA GLU A 92 0.88 -25.83 -1.06
C GLU A 92 1.52 -24.46 -0.82
N THR A 93 1.38 -23.54 -1.78
CA THR A 93 1.84 -22.15 -1.67
C THR A 93 1.06 -21.36 -0.64
N ALA A 94 -0.25 -21.58 -0.53
CA ALA A 94 -1.10 -20.99 0.51
C ALA A 94 -0.57 -21.37 1.89
N SER A 95 -0.32 -22.66 2.15
CA SER A 95 0.21 -23.16 3.43
C SER A 95 1.57 -22.54 3.80
N LEU A 96 2.43 -22.33 2.81
CA LEU A 96 3.71 -21.64 3.00
C LEU A 96 3.51 -20.14 3.27
N ALA A 97 2.62 -19.47 2.51
CA ALA A 97 2.26 -18.08 2.72
C ALA A 97 1.63 -17.87 4.10
N GLU A 98 0.77 -18.76 4.59
CA GLU A 98 0.20 -18.67 5.93
C GLU A 98 1.30 -18.66 7.00
N ALA A 99 2.28 -19.55 6.88
CA ALA A 99 3.39 -19.62 7.82
C ALA A 99 4.27 -18.35 7.79
N ILE A 100 4.40 -17.71 6.64
CA ILE A 100 5.19 -16.48 6.45
C ILE A 100 4.44 -15.25 6.96
N PHE A 101 3.14 -15.15 6.67
CA PHE A 101 2.29 -13.99 6.94
C PHE A 101 1.49 -14.10 8.24
N ILE A 102 1.58 -15.23 8.97
CA ILE A 102 1.02 -15.38 10.31
C ILE A 102 1.53 -14.25 11.23
N GLY A 103 0.59 -13.57 11.88
CA GLY A 103 0.87 -12.42 12.74
C GLY A 103 1.28 -11.14 12.00
N ARG A 104 1.32 -11.13 10.67
CA ARG A 104 1.57 -9.91 9.88
C ARG A 104 0.26 -9.24 9.52
N THR A 105 0.25 -7.93 9.68
CA THR A 105 -0.95 -7.11 9.47
C THR A 105 -0.61 -6.04 8.46
N PHE A 106 -1.43 -5.92 7.42
CA PHE A 106 -1.42 -4.78 6.53
C PHE A 106 -2.16 -3.63 7.24
N THR A 107 -1.53 -2.47 7.37
CA THR A 107 -2.17 -1.29 7.96
C THR A 107 -2.18 -0.17 6.92
N LEU A 108 -3.38 0.17 6.47
CA LEU A 108 -3.64 1.33 5.64
C LEU A 108 -3.91 2.54 6.55
N SER A 109 -3.24 3.64 6.31
CA SER A 109 -3.49 4.90 7.02
C SER A 109 -3.56 6.07 6.05
N PHE A 110 -4.62 6.86 6.14
CA PHE A 110 -4.76 8.14 5.46
C PHE A 110 -4.60 9.27 6.47
N SER A 111 -3.77 10.26 6.17
CA SER A 111 -3.52 11.40 7.05
C SER A 111 -3.74 12.74 6.33
N GLY A 112 -4.12 13.76 7.09
CA GLY A 112 -4.37 15.11 6.58
C GLY A 112 -4.49 16.14 7.70
N ALA A 113 -4.87 17.37 7.34
CA ALA A 113 -5.09 18.43 8.33
C ALA A 113 -6.30 18.15 9.24
N GLU A 114 -7.37 17.65 8.62
CA GLU A 114 -8.64 17.31 9.26
C GLU A 114 -9.34 16.30 8.35
N ILE A 115 -9.82 15.18 8.88
CA ILE A 115 -10.60 14.18 8.16
C ILE A 115 -12.07 14.44 8.44
N THR A 116 -12.82 14.76 7.40
CA THR A 116 -14.23 15.14 7.50
C THR A 116 -15.18 13.95 7.31
N ASP A 117 -14.76 12.92 6.57
CA ASP A 117 -15.55 11.72 6.31
C ASP A 117 -14.63 10.52 6.01
N THR A 118 -14.92 9.34 6.54
CA THR A 118 -14.17 8.11 6.26
C THR A 118 -14.97 6.86 6.63
N ASN A 119 -14.71 5.74 5.95
CA ASN A 119 -15.20 4.41 6.34
C ASN A 119 -14.19 3.58 7.17
N MET A 120 -13.10 4.21 7.61
CA MET A 120 -12.03 3.60 8.40
C MET A 120 -12.09 4.04 9.88
N THR A 121 -11.17 3.53 10.71
CA THR A 121 -11.10 3.92 12.12
C THR A 121 -10.42 5.29 12.23
N LEU A 122 -11.17 6.32 12.60
CA LEU A 122 -10.66 7.67 12.80
C LEU A 122 -9.94 7.83 14.15
N SER A 123 -8.84 8.57 14.17
CA SER A 123 -8.09 8.94 15.38
C SER A 123 -8.83 9.99 16.23
N GLU A 124 -8.49 10.09 17.52
CA GLU A 124 -9.15 11.04 18.44
C GLU A 124 -8.99 12.51 18.03
N ASP A 125 -7.91 12.84 17.34
CA ASP A 125 -7.60 14.17 16.82
C ASP A 125 -8.15 14.42 15.40
N ALA A 126 -8.83 13.43 14.80
CA ALA A 126 -9.40 13.48 13.46
C ALA A 126 -8.38 13.80 12.35
N THR A 127 -7.09 13.52 12.56
CA THR A 127 -6.03 13.77 11.56
C THR A 127 -5.65 12.51 10.79
N ILE A 128 -5.96 11.32 11.32
CA ILE A 128 -5.55 10.03 10.78
C ILE A 128 -6.74 9.06 10.76
N ALA A 129 -6.96 8.40 9.63
CA ALA A 129 -7.89 7.30 9.47
C ALA A 129 -7.13 6.02 9.16
N THR A 130 -7.31 4.99 9.98
CA THR A 130 -6.52 3.75 9.94
C THR A 130 -7.39 2.52 9.76
N LYS A 131 -6.92 1.57 8.96
CA LYS A 131 -7.51 0.23 8.81
C LYS A 131 -6.40 -0.80 8.88
N SER A 132 -6.50 -1.69 9.86
CA SER A 132 -5.59 -2.83 10.00
C SER A 132 -6.32 -4.11 9.58
N LEU A 133 -5.70 -4.86 8.67
CA LEU A 133 -6.22 -6.10 8.10
C LEU A 133 -5.14 -7.18 8.21
N PRO A 134 -5.42 -8.34 8.82
CA PRO A 134 -4.50 -9.47 8.79
C PRO A 134 -4.32 -9.94 7.35
N ILE A 135 -3.07 -10.06 6.89
CA ILE A 135 -2.76 -10.46 5.51
C ILE A 135 -3.37 -11.85 5.21
N ILE A 136 -3.36 -12.72 6.21
CA ILE A 136 -3.90 -14.08 6.08
C ILE A 136 -5.41 -14.11 5.79
N ASP A 137 -6.18 -13.21 6.41
CA ASP A 137 -7.63 -13.15 6.24
C ASP A 137 -7.98 -12.66 4.83
N ILE A 138 -7.14 -11.77 4.27
CA ILE A 138 -7.25 -11.29 2.89
C ILE A 138 -6.96 -12.44 1.91
N ILE A 139 -5.85 -13.16 2.09
CA ILE A 139 -5.46 -14.28 1.22
C ILE A 139 -6.52 -15.39 1.23
N LYS A 140 -7.12 -15.67 2.38
CA LYS A 140 -8.18 -16.69 2.51
C LYS A 140 -9.54 -16.24 2.01
N GLY A 141 -9.71 -14.94 1.71
CA GLY A 141 -11.02 -14.36 1.40
C GLY A 141 -12.01 -14.49 2.56
N GLU A 142 -11.53 -14.60 3.80
CA GLU A 142 -12.34 -14.78 5.00
C GLU A 142 -12.86 -13.45 5.57
N ILE A 143 -12.41 -12.32 5.02
CA ILE A 143 -12.82 -10.97 5.41
C ILE A 143 -13.67 -10.31 4.32
N GLU A 144 -14.82 -9.77 4.72
CA GLU A 144 -15.63 -8.92 3.84
C GLU A 144 -14.98 -7.54 3.73
N LEU A 145 -14.33 -7.28 2.60
CA LEU A 145 -13.77 -5.97 2.28
C LEU A 145 -14.86 -5.08 1.63
N PRO A 146 -15.00 -3.80 2.03
CA PRO A 146 -15.86 -2.86 1.31
C PRO A 146 -15.32 -2.67 -0.12
N GLN A 147 -16.10 -2.15 -1.08
CA GLN A 147 -15.58 -1.90 -2.44
C GLN A 147 -14.34 -1.00 -2.46
N GLU A 148 -14.27 -0.03 -1.55
CA GLU A 148 -13.15 0.88 -1.40
C GLU A 148 -12.95 1.30 0.05
N PHE A 149 -11.71 1.57 0.44
CA PHE A 149 -11.38 2.35 1.63
C PHE A 149 -11.21 3.80 1.24
N TYR A 150 -11.84 4.73 1.96
CA TYR A 150 -11.74 6.15 1.63
C TYR A 150 -11.65 7.05 2.85
N ALA A 151 -11.03 8.21 2.65
CA ALA A 151 -11.06 9.34 3.58
C ALA A 151 -11.14 10.66 2.80
N VAL A 152 -11.96 11.58 3.28
CA VAL A 152 -12.00 12.97 2.83
C VAL A 152 -11.17 13.80 3.78
N VAL A 153 -10.03 14.29 3.31
CA VAL A 153 -9.08 15.10 4.07
C VAL A 153 -9.18 16.55 3.63
N ARG A 154 -9.01 17.48 4.57
CA ARG A 154 -8.65 18.85 4.24
C ARG A 154 -7.17 18.90 3.88
N ALA A 155 -6.88 19.34 2.66
CA ALA A 155 -5.52 19.57 2.21
C ALA A 155 -4.90 20.75 2.97
N GLN A 156 -3.59 20.68 3.24
CA GLN A 156 -2.83 21.75 3.89
C GLN A 156 -2.34 22.80 2.88
#